data_AF-X1IIX5-F1
#
_entry.id   AF-X1IIX5-F1
#
_cell.length_a   1.000
_cell.length_b   1.000
_cell.length_c   1.000
_cell.angle_alpha   90.00
_cell.angle_beta   90.00
_cell.angle_gamma   90.00
#
_symmetry.space_group_name_H-M   'P 1'
#
loop_
_entity.id
_entity.type
_entity.pdbx_description
1 polymer ?
#
loop_
_entity_poly.entity_id
_entity_poly.type
_entity_poly.pdbx_seq_one_letter_code
_entity_poly.pdbx_strand_id
1 'polypeptide(L)'
;CYTKGGKAIHSFSRMEDMERGLSQCAADSQIVGSHRKAKLSLAPTETLRGQLLLSPEKDPRKWPLDEKHELLKHYRDLLLYIPKVVVVAGAYSEWHSHRWFVSSEGTAIEYDLLITNIGFQITARDGNVVEKTVYSVGGRDDYSNLLDRDDEFLERGRIAAELTTADQLPAGNFPVILDSDEASVFIHEAFGHLSEADGLQDNPAFLAKLQIGAELGSGILNVTDDGTILTAPGGHLVD
;
A
#
# COMPACT_ATOMS: atom_id res chain seq x y z
N CYS A 1 17.96 -14.71 7.45
CA CYS A 1 19.21 -15.45 7.20
C CYS A 1 18.98 -16.53 6.16
N TYR A 2 19.94 -16.73 5.26
CA TYR A 2 19.94 -17.80 4.26
C TYR A 2 21.20 -18.65 4.43
N THR A 3 21.04 -19.90 4.88
CA THR A 3 22.19 -20.80 5.15
C THR A 3 21.90 -22.19 4.63
N LYS A 4 22.83 -22.77 3.85
CA LYS A 4 22.68 -24.13 3.24
C LYS A 4 21.32 -24.34 2.55
N GLY A 5 20.77 -23.29 1.95
CA GLY A 5 19.49 -23.29 1.26
C GLY A 5 18.24 -23.30 2.11
N GLY A 6 18.34 -23.00 3.41
CA GLY A 6 17.19 -22.68 4.27
C GLY A 6 17.06 -21.18 4.52
N LYS A 7 15.83 -20.71 4.74
CA LYS A 7 15.48 -19.33 5.12
C LYS A 7 14.97 -19.34 6.56
N ALA A 8 15.44 -18.41 7.38
CA ALA A 8 14.85 -18.11 8.69
C ALA A 8 14.81 -16.59 8.90
N ILE A 9 13.86 -16.15 9.73
CA ILE A 9 13.66 -14.73 10.09
C ILE A 9 13.67 -14.64 11.61
N HIS A 10 14.40 -13.67 12.14
CA HIS A 10 14.38 -13.33 13.56
C HIS A 10 14.32 -11.81 13.68
N SER A 11 13.51 -11.31 14.61
CA SER A 11 13.38 -9.89 14.92
C SER A 11 13.65 -9.65 16.40
N PHE A 12 14.09 -8.45 16.75
CA PHE A 12 14.35 -8.00 18.11
C PHE A 12 14.17 -6.49 18.17
N SER A 13 13.85 -5.95 19.35
CA SER A 13 13.59 -4.52 19.54
C SER A 13 14.71 -3.79 20.29
N ARG A 14 15.72 -4.51 20.78
CA ARG A 14 16.85 -3.95 21.51
C ARG A 14 18.16 -4.38 20.88
N MET A 15 19.09 -3.44 20.73
CA MET A 15 20.39 -3.72 20.12
C MET A 15 21.22 -4.76 20.87
N GLU A 16 21.04 -4.88 22.19
CA GLU A 16 21.69 -5.90 23.02
C GLU A 16 21.32 -7.34 22.62
N ASP A 17 20.15 -7.55 22.01
CA ASP A 17 19.69 -8.86 21.56
C ASP A 17 20.21 -9.25 20.16
N MET A 18 20.92 -8.34 19.46
CA MET A 18 21.32 -8.51 18.06
C MET A 18 22.18 -9.75 17.84
N GLU A 19 23.24 -9.93 18.64
CA GLU A 19 24.17 -11.06 18.49
C GLU A 19 23.45 -12.40 18.70
N ARG A 20 22.59 -12.46 19.71
CA ARG A 20 21.75 -13.64 19.98
C ARG A 20 20.78 -13.90 18.82
N GLY A 21 20.09 -12.88 18.33
CA GLY A 21 19.13 -12.98 17.24
C GLY A 21 19.77 -13.45 15.94
N LEU A 22 20.96 -12.93 15.60
CA LEU A 22 21.73 -13.38 14.44
C LEU A 22 22.18 -14.84 14.58
N SER A 23 22.69 -15.22 15.75
CA SER A 23 23.13 -16.59 16.03
C SER A 23 21.98 -17.60 15.90
N GLN A 24 20.81 -17.27 16.48
CA GLN A 24 19.62 -18.11 16.38
C GLN A 24 19.10 -18.21 14.95
N CYS A 25 18.99 -17.08 14.25
CA CYS A 25 18.56 -17.02 12.86
C CYS A 25 19.46 -17.85 11.93
N ALA A 26 20.78 -17.82 12.14
CA ALA A 26 21.72 -18.65 11.41
C ALA A 26 21.50 -20.15 11.71
N ALA A 27 21.39 -20.53 12.99
CA ALA A 27 21.14 -21.92 13.40
C ALA A 27 19.82 -22.46 12.81
N ASP A 28 18.73 -21.70 12.92
CA ASP A 28 17.42 -22.09 12.40
C ASP A 28 17.43 -22.23 10.87
N SER A 29 18.04 -21.26 10.17
CA SER A 29 18.17 -21.34 8.71
C SER A 29 18.98 -22.57 8.26
N GLN A 30 20.00 -22.97 9.02
CA GLN A 30 20.78 -24.18 8.76
C GLN A 30 19.95 -25.46 8.99
N ILE A 31 19.16 -25.53 10.07
CA ILE A 31 18.29 -26.67 10.35
C ILE A 31 17.22 -26.81 9.27
N VAL A 32 16.55 -25.72 8.89
CA VAL A 32 15.60 -25.71 7.78
C VAL A 32 16.30 -26.14 6.49
N GLY A 33 17.48 -25.59 6.24
CA GLY A 33 18.31 -25.90 5.09
C GLY A 33 18.64 -27.39 5.00
N SER A 34 19.01 -28.07 6.09
CA SER A 34 19.36 -29.49 6.07
C SER A 34 18.18 -30.41 5.71
N HIS A 35 16.95 -30.02 6.05
CA HIS A 35 15.74 -30.82 5.82
C HIS A 35 15.04 -30.52 4.49
N ARG A 36 15.35 -29.39 3.82
CA ARG A 36 14.78 -29.08 2.50
C ARG A 36 15.31 -30.00 1.41
N LYS A 37 14.39 -30.56 0.61
CA LYS A 37 14.72 -31.31 -0.62
C LYS A 37 15.29 -30.38 -1.71
N ALA A 38 14.61 -29.27 -1.97
CA ALA A 38 15.07 -28.21 -2.87
C ALA A 38 15.69 -27.07 -2.06
N LYS A 39 17.00 -26.84 -2.25
CA LYS A 39 17.75 -25.78 -1.59
C LYS A 39 17.39 -24.42 -2.20
N LEU A 40 17.17 -23.43 -1.35
CA LEU A 40 17.00 -22.05 -1.79
C LEU A 40 18.36 -21.44 -2.17
N SER A 41 18.36 -20.59 -3.19
CA SER A 41 19.45 -19.70 -3.52
C SER A 41 18.89 -18.30 -3.76
N LEU A 42 19.64 -17.28 -3.35
CA LEU A 42 19.32 -15.91 -3.72
C LEU A 42 19.66 -15.72 -5.20
N ALA A 43 18.82 -14.95 -5.90
CA ALA A 43 19.15 -14.51 -7.25
C ALA A 43 20.28 -13.48 -7.18
N PRO A 44 21.28 -13.52 -8.09
CA PRO A 44 22.28 -12.47 -8.16
C PRO A 44 21.60 -11.12 -8.40
N THR A 45 21.94 -10.11 -7.59
CA THR A 45 21.44 -8.75 -7.73
C THR A 45 22.61 -7.76 -7.68
N GLU A 46 22.37 -6.55 -8.20
CA GLU A 46 23.33 -5.46 -8.08
C GLU A 46 23.49 -5.05 -6.61
N THR A 47 24.73 -4.87 -6.18
CA THR A 47 25.00 -4.40 -4.82
C THR A 47 24.90 -2.88 -4.76
N LEU A 48 24.02 -2.36 -3.92
CA LEU A 48 23.83 -0.93 -3.76
C LEU A 48 24.48 -0.44 -2.46
N ARG A 49 25.16 0.71 -2.53
CA ARG A 49 25.73 1.37 -1.36
C ARG A 49 25.45 2.86 -1.41
N GLY A 50 25.00 3.43 -0.30
CA GLY A 50 24.78 4.87 -0.18
C GLY A 50 23.56 5.23 0.64
N GLN A 51 23.12 6.47 0.46
CA GLN A 51 22.02 7.08 1.19
C GLN A 51 20.92 7.47 0.21
N LEU A 52 19.70 7.03 0.49
CA LEU A 52 18.47 7.32 -0.24
C LEU A 52 17.51 8.05 0.71
N LEU A 53 17.98 9.17 1.25
CA LEU A 53 17.25 9.96 2.24
C LEU A 53 16.23 10.87 1.56
N LEU A 54 15.10 11.08 2.22
CA LEU A 54 14.04 11.93 1.70
C LEU A 54 14.31 13.39 2.02
N SER A 55 14.08 14.25 1.03
CA SER A 55 14.08 15.71 1.18
C SER A 55 12.76 16.29 0.67
N PRO A 56 11.67 16.14 1.45
CA PRO A 56 10.37 16.69 1.09
C PRO A 56 10.46 18.21 0.88
N GLU A 57 9.69 18.74 -0.08
CA GLU A 57 9.49 20.19 -0.22
C GLU A 57 8.69 20.71 0.98
N LYS A 58 7.59 20.03 1.33
CA LYS A 58 6.80 20.28 2.54
C LYS A 58 6.94 19.09 3.48
N ASP A 59 7.99 19.13 4.30
CA ASP A 59 8.30 18.06 5.26
C ASP A 59 7.23 17.99 6.38
N PRO A 60 6.36 16.96 6.41
CA PRO A 60 5.33 16.82 7.43
C PRO A 60 5.91 16.75 8.84
N ARG A 61 7.15 16.26 9.02
CA ARG A 61 7.82 16.18 10.34
C ARG A 61 8.09 17.56 10.93
N LYS A 62 8.18 18.59 10.08
CA LYS A 62 8.41 19.99 10.45
C LYS A 62 7.14 20.84 10.37
N TRP A 63 6.05 20.26 9.84
CA TRP A 63 4.78 20.96 9.69
C TRP A 63 4.07 21.07 11.05
N PRO A 64 3.61 22.26 11.47
CA PRO A 64 2.98 22.45 12.77
C PRO A 64 1.74 21.57 12.96
N LEU A 65 1.55 21.03 14.17
CA LEU A 65 0.38 20.19 14.49
C LEU A 65 -0.94 20.96 14.30
N ASP A 66 -0.96 22.25 14.67
CA ASP A 66 -2.15 23.09 14.52
C ASP A 66 -2.55 23.25 13.05
N GLU A 67 -1.59 23.42 12.14
CA GLU A 67 -1.85 23.49 10.69
C GLU A 67 -2.43 22.16 10.16
N LYS A 68 -1.91 21.01 10.63
CA LYS A 68 -2.45 19.69 10.30
C LYS A 68 -3.88 19.52 10.80
N HIS A 69 -4.14 20.02 12.01
CA HIS A 69 -5.47 19.99 12.61
C HIS A 69 -6.46 20.88 11.86
N GLU A 70 -6.06 22.10 11.47
CA GLU A 70 -6.90 23.01 10.71
C GLU A 70 -7.19 22.47 9.31
N LEU A 71 -6.23 21.82 8.64
CA LEU A 71 -6.49 21.14 7.37
C LEU A 71 -7.54 20.01 7.52
N LEU A 72 -7.40 19.18 8.55
CA LEU A 72 -8.39 18.13 8.84
C LEU A 72 -9.77 18.72 9.16
N LYS A 73 -9.83 19.82 9.90
CA LYS A 73 -11.08 20.53 10.20
C LYS A 73 -11.71 21.13 8.95
N HIS A 74 -10.91 21.74 8.08
CA HIS A 74 -11.36 22.32 6.81
C HIS A 74 -12.07 21.27 5.95
N TYR A 75 -11.43 20.14 5.68
CA TYR A 75 -12.06 19.07 4.88
C TYR A 75 -13.28 18.45 5.55
N ARG A 76 -13.27 18.30 6.89
CA ARG A 76 -14.47 17.90 7.63
C ARG A 76 -15.62 18.88 7.42
N ASP A 77 -15.35 20.18 7.47
CA ASP A 77 -16.37 21.22 7.35
C ASP A 77 -16.94 21.30 5.94
N LEU A 78 -16.12 21.09 4.90
CA LEU A 78 -16.59 20.92 3.53
C LEU A 78 -17.54 19.73 3.39
N LEU A 79 -17.20 18.59 4.01
CA LEU A 79 -18.04 17.40 3.99
C LEU A 79 -19.38 17.62 4.72
N LEU A 80 -19.34 18.25 5.91
CA LEU A 80 -20.54 18.57 6.69
C LEU A 80 -21.41 19.64 6.05
N TYR A 81 -20.87 20.45 5.13
CA TYR A 81 -21.65 21.41 4.36
C TYR A 81 -22.59 20.74 3.35
N ILE A 82 -22.29 19.50 2.94
CA ILE A 82 -23.12 18.77 1.97
C ILE A 82 -24.45 18.34 2.61
N PRO A 83 -25.61 18.67 2.01
CA PRO A 83 -26.91 18.21 2.50
C PRO A 83 -26.96 16.69 2.66
N LYS A 84 -27.69 16.22 3.68
CA LYS A 84 -27.81 14.81 4.08
C LYS A 84 -26.56 14.19 4.71
N VAL A 85 -25.37 14.80 4.64
CA VAL A 85 -24.22 14.36 5.44
C VAL A 85 -24.45 14.74 6.91
N VAL A 86 -24.48 13.75 7.79
CA VAL A 86 -24.87 13.95 9.20
C VAL A 86 -23.73 13.65 10.19
N VAL A 87 -22.77 12.81 9.81
CA VAL A 87 -21.60 12.49 10.63
C VAL A 87 -20.39 12.37 9.74
N VAL A 88 -19.30 13.01 10.14
CA VAL A 88 -17.99 12.90 9.50
C VAL A 88 -16.98 12.55 10.58
N ALA A 89 -16.31 11.41 10.43
CA ALA A 89 -15.25 10.97 11.32
C ALA A 89 -13.96 10.88 10.53
N GLY A 90 -12.97 11.70 10.88
CA GLY A 90 -11.72 11.81 10.14
C GLY A 90 -10.49 11.59 10.99
N ALA A 91 -9.40 11.23 10.33
CA ALA A 91 -8.09 11.13 10.93
C ALA A 91 -7.01 11.63 9.96
N TYR A 92 -6.02 12.30 10.54
CA TYR A 92 -4.72 12.50 9.93
C TYR A 92 -3.77 11.40 10.43
N SER A 93 -3.01 10.78 9.54
CA SER A 93 -1.94 9.86 9.88
C SER A 93 -0.64 10.24 9.18
N GLU A 94 0.46 10.11 9.90
CA GLU A 94 1.82 10.29 9.42
C GLU A 94 2.66 9.15 9.94
N TRP A 95 3.50 8.60 9.07
CA TRP A 95 4.46 7.58 9.44
C TRP A 95 5.80 7.86 8.79
N HIS A 96 6.84 7.98 9.63
CA HIS A 96 8.22 8.14 9.22
C HIS A 96 9.06 6.99 9.75
N SER A 97 9.90 6.39 8.90
CA SER A 97 10.83 5.35 9.28
C SER A 97 12.19 5.58 8.61
N HIS A 98 13.21 5.77 9.43
CA HIS A 98 14.60 5.78 9.01
C HIS A 98 15.18 4.37 9.13
N ARG A 99 15.79 3.84 8.07
CA ARG A 99 16.17 2.43 7.96
C ARG A 99 17.56 2.24 7.41
N TRP A 100 18.20 1.18 7.86
CA TRP A 100 19.39 0.61 7.24
C TRP A 100 19.07 -0.80 6.73
N PHE A 101 19.46 -1.07 5.49
CA PHE A 101 19.48 -2.42 4.95
C PHE A 101 20.91 -2.82 4.63
N VAL A 102 21.36 -3.93 5.23
CA VAL A 102 22.71 -4.46 5.06
C VAL A 102 22.61 -5.95 4.74
N SER A 103 23.26 -6.38 3.66
CA SER A 103 23.29 -7.78 3.24
C SER A 103 24.73 -8.31 3.20
N SER A 104 24.88 -9.63 3.35
CA SER A 104 26.17 -10.31 3.18
C SER A 104 26.66 -10.31 1.73
N GLU A 105 25.78 -10.01 0.76
CA GLU A 105 26.13 -9.91 -0.67
C GLU A 105 26.79 -8.57 -1.00
N GLY A 106 26.76 -7.60 -0.07
CA GLY A 106 27.54 -6.36 -0.15
C GLY A 106 26.71 -5.08 -0.22
N THR A 107 25.38 -5.20 -0.29
CA THR A 107 24.44 -4.07 -0.21
C THR A 107 24.48 -3.46 1.18
N ALA A 108 24.58 -2.14 1.26
CA ALA A 108 24.54 -1.37 2.50
C ALA A 108 23.95 0.02 2.20
N ILE A 109 22.65 0.15 2.43
CA ILE A 109 21.91 1.39 2.15
C ILE A 109 21.26 1.93 3.42
N GLU A 110 21.15 3.25 3.48
CA GLU A 110 20.38 4.00 4.46
C GLU A 110 19.27 4.73 3.71
N TYR A 111 18.04 4.65 4.18
CA TYR A 111 16.90 5.22 3.46
C TYR A 111 15.77 5.61 4.41
N ASP A 112 14.99 6.59 3.97
CA ASP A 112 13.79 7.02 4.68
C ASP A 112 12.53 6.51 3.97
N LEU A 113 11.52 6.22 4.76
CA LEU A 113 10.14 6.09 4.31
C LEU A 113 9.30 7.15 5.02
N LEU A 114 8.46 7.84 4.27
CA LEU A 114 7.56 8.84 4.79
C LEU A 114 6.21 8.74 4.07
N ILE A 115 5.15 8.54 4.84
CA ILE A 115 3.78 8.46 4.34
C ILE A 115 2.92 9.41 5.15
N THR A 116 2.10 10.20 4.45
CA THR A 116 1.07 11.04 5.07
C THR A 116 -0.28 10.78 4.42
N ASN A 117 -1.33 10.79 5.23
CA ASN A 117 -2.68 10.51 4.78
C ASN A 117 -3.71 11.29 5.60
N ILE A 118 -4.77 11.74 4.94
CA ILE A 118 -6.02 12.21 5.56
C ILE A 118 -7.16 11.35 5.03
N GLY A 119 -7.94 10.78 5.93
CA GLY A 119 -9.10 9.98 5.57
C GLY A 119 -10.32 10.34 6.39
N PHE A 120 -11.50 10.17 5.79
CA PHE A 120 -12.80 10.36 6.41
C PHE A 120 -13.72 9.19 6.11
N GLN A 121 -14.44 8.76 7.15
CA GLN A 121 -15.71 8.06 6.99
C GLN A 121 -16.83 9.11 6.97
N ILE A 122 -17.62 9.10 5.90
CA ILE A 122 -18.71 10.04 5.64
C ILE A 122 -20.02 9.27 5.82
N THR A 123 -20.88 9.73 6.70
CA THR A 123 -22.20 9.12 6.92
C THR A 123 -23.29 10.08 6.47
N ALA A 124 -24.09 9.64 5.51
CA ALA A 124 -25.25 10.38 5.02
C ALA A 124 -26.56 9.71 5.44
N ARG A 125 -27.64 10.51 5.54
CA ARG A 125 -28.97 10.03 5.92
C ARG A 125 -30.07 10.71 5.14
N ASP A 126 -31.01 9.92 4.64
CA ASP A 126 -32.30 10.38 4.11
C ASP A 126 -33.45 9.56 4.73
N GLY A 127 -34.26 10.20 5.58
CA GLY A 127 -35.27 9.51 6.38
C GLY A 127 -34.66 8.37 7.21
N ASN A 128 -35.04 7.13 6.88
CA ASN A 128 -34.55 5.91 7.55
C ASN A 128 -33.35 5.26 6.84
N VAL A 129 -32.96 5.75 5.66
CA VAL A 129 -31.80 5.23 4.92
C VAL A 129 -30.54 5.92 5.43
N VAL A 130 -29.53 5.11 5.75
CA VAL A 130 -28.22 5.58 6.22
C VAL A 130 -27.15 4.89 5.41
N GLU A 131 -26.32 5.68 4.73
CA GLU A 131 -25.21 5.20 3.92
C GLU A 131 -23.87 5.69 4.48
N LYS A 132 -22.83 4.90 4.23
CA LYS A 132 -21.47 5.20 4.68
C LYS A 132 -20.48 5.00 3.55
N THR A 133 -19.68 6.02 3.29
CA THR A 133 -18.54 5.93 2.38
C THR A 133 -17.26 6.25 3.13
N VAL A 134 -16.14 5.81 2.57
CA VAL A 134 -14.80 6.14 3.05
C VAL A 134 -14.05 6.79 1.91
N TYR A 135 -13.35 7.87 2.22
CA TYR A 135 -12.45 8.51 1.27
C TYR A 135 -11.17 8.96 1.95
N SER A 136 -10.04 8.76 1.28
CA SER A 136 -8.73 9.15 1.79
C SER A 136 -7.82 9.63 0.68
N VAL A 137 -7.06 10.67 0.99
CA VAL A 137 -5.98 11.19 0.17
C VAL A 137 -4.68 11.11 0.95
N GLY A 138 -3.61 10.85 0.24
CA GLY A 138 -2.32 10.65 0.85
C GLY A 138 -1.28 10.31 -0.18
N GLY A 139 -0.07 10.14 0.30
CA GLY A 139 1.04 9.90 -0.59
C GLY A 139 2.32 9.66 0.17
N ARG A 140 3.31 9.31 -0.64
CA ARG A 140 4.68 9.19 -0.22
C ARG A 140 5.33 10.58 -0.18
N ASP A 141 6.33 10.71 0.67
CA ASP A 141 7.40 11.72 0.61
C ASP A 141 7.03 13.19 0.83
N ASP A 142 5.78 13.65 0.73
CA ASP A 142 5.48 15.08 0.87
C ASP A 142 4.08 15.40 1.43
N TYR A 143 3.99 16.45 2.26
CA TYR A 143 2.73 16.94 2.83
C TYR A 143 1.83 17.63 1.79
N SER A 144 2.39 18.15 0.69
CA SER A 144 1.66 18.78 -0.42
C SER A 144 0.60 17.87 -1.04
N ASN A 145 0.80 16.55 -0.97
CA ASN A 145 -0.18 15.55 -1.42
C ASN A 145 -1.56 15.71 -0.75
N LEU A 146 -1.60 16.30 0.46
CA LEU A 146 -2.81 16.50 1.24
C LEU A 146 -3.50 17.84 1.00
N LEU A 147 -2.85 18.78 0.30
CA LEU A 147 -3.33 20.13 0.12
C LEU A 147 -4.19 20.26 -1.15
N ASP A 148 -5.01 21.31 -1.18
CA ASP A 148 -5.79 21.71 -2.35
C ASP A 148 -6.73 20.61 -2.88
N ARG A 149 -7.37 19.86 -1.97
CA ARG A 149 -8.31 18.75 -2.29
C ARG A 149 -9.79 19.08 -2.06
N ASP A 150 -10.14 20.36 -1.97
CA ASP A 150 -11.50 20.82 -1.64
C ASP A 150 -12.56 20.21 -2.56
N ASP A 151 -12.37 20.29 -3.88
CA ASP A 151 -13.32 19.78 -4.87
C ASP A 151 -13.53 18.27 -4.76
N GLU A 152 -12.46 17.55 -4.43
CA GLU A 152 -12.47 16.10 -4.27
C GLU A 152 -13.26 15.68 -3.03
N PHE A 153 -13.06 16.34 -1.89
CA PHE A 153 -13.85 16.09 -0.69
C PHE A 153 -15.31 16.51 -0.85
N LEU A 154 -15.58 17.64 -1.50
CA LEU A 154 -16.96 18.06 -1.80
C LEU A 154 -17.67 17.03 -2.66
N GLU A 155 -17.01 16.49 -3.68
CA GLU A 155 -17.59 15.48 -4.55
C GLU A 155 -17.87 14.16 -3.81
N ARG A 156 -16.93 13.70 -2.98
CA ARG A 156 -17.11 12.47 -2.19
C ARG A 156 -18.23 12.62 -1.15
N GLY A 157 -18.43 13.82 -0.62
CA GLY A 157 -19.60 14.15 0.21
C GLY A 157 -20.92 14.07 -0.57
N ARG A 158 -20.97 14.56 -1.82
CA ARG A 158 -22.16 14.46 -2.69
C ARG A 158 -22.50 13.01 -3.01
N ILE A 159 -21.50 12.21 -3.40
CA ILE A 159 -21.67 10.77 -3.66
C ILE A 159 -22.29 10.07 -2.43
N ALA A 160 -21.77 10.35 -1.23
CA ALA A 160 -22.33 9.78 0.00
C ALA A 160 -23.82 10.14 0.19
N ALA A 161 -24.19 11.39 -0.09
CA ALA A 161 -25.57 11.85 -0.01
C ALA A 161 -26.47 11.21 -1.09
N GLU A 162 -26.00 11.08 -2.33
CA GLU A 162 -26.76 10.48 -3.43
C GLU A 162 -27.06 9.00 -3.21
N LEU A 163 -26.13 8.25 -2.61
CA LEU A 163 -26.31 6.84 -2.26
C LEU A 163 -27.54 6.60 -1.38
N THR A 164 -27.92 7.57 -0.53
CA THR A 164 -29.12 7.44 0.32
C THR A 164 -30.44 7.33 -0.47
N THR A 165 -30.42 7.67 -1.76
CA THR A 165 -31.55 7.59 -2.67
C THR A 165 -31.34 6.61 -3.83
N ALA A 166 -30.21 5.89 -3.83
CA ALA A 166 -29.89 4.95 -4.90
C ALA A 166 -30.80 3.70 -4.81
N ASP A 167 -31.25 3.24 -5.97
CA ASP A 167 -32.00 1.99 -6.07
C ASP A 167 -31.09 0.79 -5.77
N GLN A 168 -31.62 -0.21 -5.08
CA GLN A 168 -30.91 -1.47 -4.89
C GLN A 168 -30.85 -2.26 -6.19
N LEU A 169 -29.64 -2.67 -6.58
CA LEU A 169 -29.45 -3.52 -7.75
C LEU A 169 -29.84 -4.97 -7.40
N PRO A 170 -30.69 -5.65 -8.19
CA PRO A 170 -30.99 -7.06 -7.98
C PRO A 170 -29.76 -7.93 -8.26
N ALA A 171 -29.70 -9.12 -7.64
CA ALA A 171 -28.64 -10.07 -7.91
C ALA A 171 -28.68 -10.55 -9.37
N GLY A 172 -27.53 -10.54 -10.05
CA GLY A 172 -27.43 -10.98 -11.43
C GLY A 172 -26.07 -10.65 -12.04
N ASN A 173 -25.91 -11.06 -13.30
CA ASN A 173 -24.73 -10.72 -14.11
C ASN A 173 -25.06 -9.53 -14.98
N PHE A 174 -24.28 -8.46 -14.84
CA PHE A 174 -24.46 -7.22 -15.61
C PHE A 174 -23.12 -6.84 -16.26
N PRO A 175 -23.15 -6.19 -17.42
CA PRO A 175 -22.03 -5.38 -17.86
C PRO A 175 -21.78 -4.29 -16.83
N VAL A 176 -20.53 -4.14 -16.37
CA VAL A 176 -20.12 -3.13 -15.39
C VAL A 176 -19.10 -2.21 -16.04
N ILE A 177 -19.27 -0.90 -15.84
CA ILE A 177 -18.27 0.11 -16.16
C ILE A 177 -17.65 0.50 -14.82
N LEU A 178 -16.35 0.24 -14.68
CA LEU A 178 -15.59 0.63 -13.49
C LEU A 178 -15.02 2.03 -13.70
N ASP A 179 -15.10 2.87 -12.68
CA ASP A 179 -14.26 4.06 -12.62
C ASP A 179 -12.79 3.65 -12.40
N SER A 180 -11.87 4.61 -12.54
CA SER A 180 -10.43 4.31 -12.51
C SER A 180 -9.95 3.81 -11.15
N ASP A 181 -10.54 4.27 -10.04
CA ASP A 181 -10.14 3.84 -8.70
C ASP A 181 -10.55 2.38 -8.49
N GLU A 182 -11.80 2.04 -8.79
CA GLU A 182 -12.30 0.66 -8.69
C GLU A 182 -11.63 -0.29 -9.69
N ALA A 183 -11.31 0.19 -10.90
CA ALA A 183 -10.53 -0.57 -11.86
C ALA A 183 -9.13 -0.92 -11.32
N SER A 184 -8.49 -0.01 -10.57
CA SER A 184 -7.17 -0.27 -9.98
C SER A 184 -7.21 -1.41 -8.96
N VAL A 185 -8.23 -1.43 -8.09
CA VAL A 185 -8.45 -2.50 -7.12
C VAL A 185 -8.79 -3.81 -7.83
N PHE A 186 -9.65 -3.75 -8.84
CA PHE A 186 -9.98 -4.94 -9.63
C PHE A 186 -8.72 -5.57 -10.27
N ILE A 187 -7.84 -4.75 -10.84
CA ILE A 187 -6.57 -5.24 -11.41
C ILE A 187 -5.65 -5.83 -10.33
N HIS A 188 -5.58 -5.23 -9.15
CA HIS A 188 -4.80 -5.77 -8.02
C HIS A 188 -5.27 -7.18 -7.62
N GLU A 189 -6.57 -7.36 -7.44
CA GLU A 189 -7.14 -8.65 -7.00
C GLU A 189 -7.13 -9.69 -8.12
N ALA A 190 -7.49 -9.29 -9.34
CA ALA A 190 -7.65 -10.20 -10.47
C ALA A 190 -6.32 -10.58 -11.12
N PHE A 191 -5.28 -9.74 -11.05
CA PHE A 191 -3.99 -9.97 -11.70
C PHE A 191 -2.80 -9.81 -10.77
N GLY A 192 -2.81 -8.80 -9.89
CA GLY A 192 -1.70 -8.49 -8.97
C GLY A 192 -1.30 -9.69 -8.13
N HIS A 193 -2.17 -10.12 -7.22
CA HIS A 193 -1.89 -11.30 -6.38
C HIS A 193 -1.65 -12.58 -7.19
N LEU A 194 -2.34 -12.76 -8.33
CA LEU A 194 -2.12 -13.93 -9.18
C LEU A 194 -0.75 -13.94 -9.86
N SER A 195 -0.09 -12.79 -9.96
CA SER A 195 1.25 -12.66 -10.54
C SER A 195 2.39 -12.79 -9.51
N GLU A 196 2.06 -12.85 -8.21
CA GLU A 196 3.05 -13.03 -7.15
C GLU A 196 3.62 -14.47 -7.17
N ALA A 197 4.93 -14.58 -7.36
CA ALA A 197 5.60 -15.85 -7.64
C ALA A 197 5.53 -16.85 -6.48
N ASP A 198 5.42 -16.38 -5.24
CA ASP A 198 5.34 -17.21 -4.05
C ASP A 198 3.98 -17.92 -3.91
N GLY A 199 2.88 -17.31 -4.36
CA GLY A 199 1.58 -17.95 -4.48
C GLY A 199 1.53 -18.99 -5.61
N LEU A 200 2.28 -18.78 -6.69
CA LEU A 200 2.31 -19.68 -7.85
C LEU A 200 3.16 -20.93 -7.66
N GLN A 201 4.26 -20.83 -6.89
CA GLN A 201 5.20 -21.95 -6.72
C GLN A 201 4.52 -23.20 -6.14
N ASP A 202 3.50 -23.01 -5.30
CA ASP A 202 2.77 -24.08 -4.61
C ASP A 202 1.45 -24.46 -5.33
N ASN A 203 1.17 -23.89 -6.51
CA ASN A 203 -0.04 -24.16 -7.30
C ASN A 203 0.26 -24.54 -8.76
N PRO A 204 0.63 -25.81 -9.03
CA PRO A 204 1.03 -26.28 -10.37
C PRO A 204 -0.03 -26.10 -11.45
N ALA A 205 -1.32 -26.21 -11.08
CA ALA A 205 -2.42 -26.07 -12.02
C ALA A 205 -2.57 -24.61 -12.51
N PHE A 206 -2.28 -23.65 -11.64
CA PHE A 206 -2.28 -22.23 -11.98
C PHE A 206 -1.02 -21.84 -12.74
N LEU A 207 0.14 -22.32 -12.29
CA LEU A 207 1.42 -22.12 -12.98
C LEU A 207 1.33 -22.58 -14.44
N ALA A 208 0.71 -23.73 -14.72
CA ALA A 208 0.53 -24.23 -16.09
C ALA A 208 -0.32 -23.31 -16.99
N LYS A 209 -1.16 -22.44 -16.41
CA LYS A 209 -2.00 -21.48 -17.13
C LYS A 209 -1.33 -20.11 -17.25
N LEU A 210 -0.55 -19.69 -16.25
CA LEU A 210 0.17 -18.43 -16.21
C LEU A 210 1.59 -18.60 -16.75
N GLN A 211 1.69 -18.93 -18.03
CA GLN A 211 2.95 -19.05 -18.74
C GLN A 211 3.22 -17.79 -19.57
N ILE A 212 4.49 -17.50 -19.83
CA ILE A 212 4.86 -16.43 -20.77
C ILE A 212 4.20 -16.72 -22.13
N GLY A 213 3.45 -15.75 -22.64
CA GLY A 213 2.69 -15.85 -23.89
C GLY A 213 1.27 -16.40 -23.74
N ALA A 214 0.81 -16.73 -22.53
CA ALA A 214 -0.59 -17.06 -22.29
C ALA A 214 -1.48 -15.82 -22.47
N GLU A 215 -2.62 -16.00 -23.13
CA GLU A 215 -3.64 -14.95 -23.28
C GLU A 215 -4.57 -14.96 -22.07
N LEU A 216 -4.51 -13.91 -21.25
CA LEU A 216 -5.25 -13.79 -19.98
C LEU A 216 -6.37 -12.73 -20.02
N GLY A 217 -6.56 -12.08 -21.15
CA GLY A 217 -7.54 -11.02 -21.32
C GLY A 217 -7.61 -10.55 -22.77
N SER A 218 -8.42 -9.52 -23.00
CA SER A 218 -8.55 -8.90 -24.32
C SER A 218 -7.23 -8.28 -24.78
N GLY A 219 -6.93 -8.32 -26.08
CA GLY A 219 -5.70 -7.76 -26.65
C GLY A 219 -5.54 -6.23 -26.53
N ILE A 220 -6.56 -5.51 -26.04
CA ILE A 220 -6.47 -4.08 -25.70
C ILE A 220 -5.99 -3.83 -24.26
N LEU A 221 -6.00 -4.85 -23.40
CA LEU A 221 -5.65 -4.75 -21.99
C LEU A 221 -4.14 -4.92 -21.82
N ASN A 222 -3.51 -3.95 -21.17
CA ASN A 222 -2.14 -4.04 -20.70
C ASN A 222 -2.13 -3.75 -19.19
N VAL A 223 -1.43 -4.57 -18.43
CA VAL A 223 -1.30 -4.45 -16.98
C VAL A 223 0.19 -4.44 -16.65
N THR A 224 0.60 -3.53 -15.77
CA THR A 224 2.00 -3.37 -15.36
C THR A 224 2.06 -3.07 -13.87
N ASP A 225 2.97 -3.73 -13.17
CA ASP A 225 3.39 -3.35 -11.83
C ASP A 225 4.65 -2.48 -11.97
N ASP A 226 4.59 -1.25 -11.45
CA ASP A 226 5.66 -0.26 -11.61
C ASP A 226 5.96 0.44 -10.28
N GLY A 227 6.90 -0.13 -9.52
CA GLY A 227 7.42 0.45 -8.30
C GLY A 227 8.22 1.74 -8.50
N THR A 228 8.55 2.14 -9.73
CA THR A 228 9.40 3.31 -9.99
C THR A 228 8.63 4.63 -10.01
N ILE A 229 7.30 4.60 -9.87
CA ILE A 229 6.45 5.78 -9.75
C ILE A 229 6.55 6.33 -8.32
N LEU A 230 7.61 7.09 -8.04
CA LEU A 230 7.96 7.55 -6.69
C LEU A 230 6.92 8.49 -6.04
N THR A 231 6.08 9.14 -6.85
CA THR A 231 4.99 10.00 -6.33
C THR A 231 3.81 9.18 -5.80
N ALA A 232 3.69 7.91 -6.16
CA ALA A 232 2.61 7.03 -5.71
C ALA A 232 2.96 6.38 -4.35
N PRO A 233 1.96 6.03 -3.52
CA PRO A 233 2.20 5.38 -2.23
C PRO A 233 3.01 4.07 -2.30
N GLY A 234 2.90 3.33 -3.41
CA GLY A 234 3.64 2.08 -3.65
C GLY A 234 5.04 2.27 -4.25
N GLY A 235 5.42 3.51 -4.57
CA GLY A 235 6.71 3.81 -5.20
C GLY A 235 7.89 3.52 -4.27
N HIS A 236 8.94 2.91 -4.81
CA HIS A 236 10.18 2.62 -4.09
C HIS A 236 11.40 2.68 -5.03
N LEU A 237 12.52 3.18 -4.49
CA LEU A 237 13.78 3.27 -5.22
C LEU A 237 14.56 1.94 -5.23
N VAL A 238 14.24 1.06 -4.27
CA VAL A 238 14.92 -0.20 -3.99
C VAL A 238 13.91 -1.19 -3.40
N ASP A 239 14.00 -2.45 -3.80
CA ASP A 239 13.17 -3.58 -3.34
C ASP A 239 13.94 -4.60 -2.49
#